data_AF-A0A3Q2P5F5-F1
#
_entry.id   AF-A0A3Q2P5F5-F1
#
_cell.length_a   1.000
_cell.length_b   1.000
_cell.length_c   1.000
_cell.angle_alpha   90.00
_cell.angle_beta   90.00
_cell.angle_gamma   90.00
#
_symmetry.space_group_name_H-M   'P 1'
#
loop_
_entity.id
_entity.type
_entity.pdbx_description
1 polymer ?
#
loop_
_entity_poly.entity_id
_entity_poly.type
_entity_poly.pdbx_seq_one_letter_code
_entity_poly.pdbx_strand_id
1 'polypeptide(L)'
;QMEEFANFDFNVWRKRYIEWISHLKSRILDVFRSIDRDQDGRVSRKEFIDYVLASFPTNSLEMNAVANIFDLNNDGFIDYYEFVSALHPSRDPYRKALDADQINEEVSRQVSQCNCPKRFQVEQISANRYRFGDSQQLRMVRILRSTLMVRVGGGWTALDEFLVKNDPCR
;
A
#
# COMPACT_ATOMS: atom_id res chain seq x y z
N GLN A 1 29.87 14.35 -13.03
CA GLN A 1 28.72 13.94 -13.85
C GLN A 1 28.42 12.43 -13.77
N MET A 2 29.41 11.52 -13.73
CA MET A 2 29.16 10.07 -13.58
C MET A 2 29.02 9.59 -12.12
N GLU A 3 29.55 10.32 -11.13
CA GLU A 3 29.53 9.92 -9.72
C GLU A 3 28.20 10.20 -9.00
N GLU A 4 27.38 11.14 -9.49
CA GLU A 4 26.07 11.47 -8.88
C GLU A 4 25.00 10.38 -9.11
N PHE A 5 25.16 9.56 -10.16
CA PHE A 5 24.19 8.50 -10.48
C PHE A 5 24.32 7.26 -9.60
N ALA A 6 25.44 7.09 -8.89
CA ALA A 6 25.68 5.91 -8.06
C ALA A 6 24.72 5.82 -6.85
N ASN A 7 24.02 6.91 -6.50
CA ASN A 7 23.24 7.01 -5.27
C ASN A 7 21.76 7.39 -5.47
N PHE A 8 21.19 7.24 -6.68
CA PHE A 8 19.76 7.50 -6.86
C PHE A 8 18.91 6.45 -6.10
N ASP A 9 18.24 6.87 -5.04
CA ASP A 9 17.29 6.05 -4.28
C ASP A 9 15.86 6.54 -4.52
N PHE A 10 15.09 5.74 -5.25
CA PHE A 10 13.69 6.01 -5.53
C PHE A 10 12.84 6.17 -4.26
N ASN A 11 13.13 5.46 -3.17
CA ASN A 11 12.37 5.58 -1.93
C ASN A 11 12.56 6.96 -1.28
N VAL A 12 13.78 7.51 -1.35
CA VAL A 12 14.10 8.86 -0.87
C VAL A 12 13.39 9.90 -1.75
N TRP A 13 13.49 9.77 -3.07
CA TRP A 13 12.79 10.64 -4.02
C TRP A 13 11.28 10.63 -3.80
N ARG A 14 10.68 9.44 -3.72
CA ARG A 14 9.24 9.22 -3.49
C ARG A 14 8.77 9.87 -2.18
N LYS A 15 9.54 9.70 -1.09
CA LYS A 15 9.20 10.30 0.20
C LYS A 15 9.13 11.82 0.10
N ARG A 16 10.15 12.46 -0.50
CA ARG A 16 10.18 13.91 -0.73
C ARG A 16 8.99 14.37 -1.57
N TYR A 17 8.66 13.64 -2.64
CA TYR A 17 7.56 14.00 -3.53
C TYR A 17 6.19 13.89 -2.85
N ILE A 18 5.95 12.85 -2.03
CA ILE A 18 4.71 12.70 -1.24
C ILE A 18 4.60 13.83 -0.19
N GLU A 19 5.70 14.17 0.49
CA GLU A 19 5.73 15.30 1.42
C GLU A 19 5.40 16.62 0.71
N TRP A 20 5.94 16.85 -0.48
CA TRP A 20 5.63 18.01 -1.30
C TRP A 20 4.13 18.08 -1.67
N ILE A 21 3.52 16.99 -2.16
CA ILE A 21 2.08 16.92 -2.45
C ILE A 21 1.26 17.24 -1.19
N SER A 22 1.67 16.71 -0.03
CA SER A 22 1.00 16.96 1.24
C SER A 22 1.07 18.44 1.64
N HIS A 23 2.19 19.12 1.39
CA HIS A 23 2.34 20.56 1.64
C HIS A 23 1.45 21.42 0.74
N LEU A 24 1.15 20.96 -0.48
CA LEU A 24 0.17 21.61 -1.37
C LEU A 24 -1.28 21.46 -0.88
N LYS A 25 -1.55 20.62 0.13
CA LYS A 25 -2.89 20.21 0.57
C LYS A 25 -3.72 19.60 -0.58
N SER A 26 -3.06 19.06 -1.60
CA SER A 26 -3.68 18.44 -2.78
C SER A 26 -3.85 16.94 -2.59
N ARG A 27 -4.87 16.36 -3.22
CA ARG A 27 -4.97 14.89 -3.32
C ARG A 27 -4.10 14.41 -4.48
N ILE A 28 -3.63 13.17 -4.39
CA ILE A 28 -2.85 12.52 -5.48
C ILE A 28 -3.60 12.56 -6.81
N LEU A 29 -4.93 12.37 -6.78
CA LEU A 29 -5.77 12.47 -7.98
C LEU A 29 -5.74 13.86 -8.60
N ASP A 30 -5.71 14.92 -7.78
CA ASP A 30 -5.69 16.30 -8.27
C ASP A 30 -4.33 16.60 -8.93
N VAL A 31 -3.25 16.10 -8.34
CA VAL A 31 -1.90 16.19 -8.92
C VAL A 31 -1.83 15.45 -10.26
N PHE A 32 -2.31 14.19 -10.31
CA PHE A 32 -2.35 13.42 -11.56
C PHE A 32 -3.08 14.17 -12.68
N ARG A 33 -4.28 14.69 -12.40
CA ARG A 33 -5.07 15.49 -13.36
C ARG A 33 -4.42 16.81 -13.77
N SER A 34 -3.55 17.37 -12.93
CA SER A 34 -2.81 18.58 -13.28
C SER A 34 -1.61 18.31 -14.18
N ILE A 35 -1.14 17.06 -14.23
CA ILE A 35 -0.06 16.60 -15.11
C ILE A 35 -0.63 16.22 -16.49
N ASP A 36 -1.76 15.50 -16.51
CA ASP A 36 -2.52 15.11 -17.71
C ASP A 36 -3.12 16.36 -18.40
N ARG A 37 -2.34 16.99 -19.28
CA ARG A 37 -2.70 18.30 -19.87
C ARG A 37 -3.69 18.17 -21.00
N ASP A 38 -3.57 17.10 -21.78
CA ASP A 38 -4.45 16.82 -22.91
C ASP A 38 -5.72 16.05 -22.50
N GLN A 39 -5.81 15.61 -21.24
CA GLN A 39 -6.95 14.93 -20.63
C GLN A 39 -7.31 13.61 -21.33
N ASP A 40 -6.29 12.91 -21.84
CA ASP A 40 -6.47 11.61 -22.47
C ASP A 40 -6.68 10.47 -21.43
N GLY A 41 -6.57 10.79 -20.14
CA GLY A 41 -6.77 9.89 -19.01
C GLY A 41 -5.50 9.12 -18.62
N ARG A 42 -4.38 9.37 -19.28
CA ARG A 42 -3.04 8.87 -18.97
C ARG A 42 -2.08 10.06 -18.97
N VAL A 43 -0.85 9.80 -18.55
CA VAL A 43 0.20 10.83 -18.52
C VAL A 43 1.36 10.32 -19.33
N SER A 44 1.73 11.01 -20.40
CA SER A 44 2.97 10.66 -21.10
C SER A 44 4.19 10.89 -20.20
N ARG A 45 5.27 10.12 -20.39
CA ARG A 45 6.53 10.34 -19.65
C ARG A 45 7.01 11.80 -19.75
N LYS A 46 6.81 12.43 -20.91
CA LYS A 46 7.19 13.83 -21.13
C LYS A 46 6.38 14.79 -20.25
N GLU A 47 5.06 14.64 -20.21
CA GLU A 47 4.22 15.50 -19.37
C GLU A 47 4.58 15.36 -17.89
N PHE A 48 4.82 14.13 -17.43
CA PHE A 48 5.25 13.87 -16.07
C PHE A 48 6.59 14.54 -15.76
N ILE A 49 7.60 14.36 -16.61
CA ILE A 49 8.93 14.96 -16.43
C ILE A 49 8.84 16.49 -16.43
N ASP A 50 8.16 17.07 -17.42
CA ASP A 50 8.04 18.51 -17.59
C ASP A 50 7.30 19.16 -16.41
N TYR A 51 6.22 18.54 -15.93
CA TYR A 51 5.45 19.05 -14.77
C TYR A 51 6.28 19.02 -13.48
N VAL A 52 6.92 17.88 -13.19
CA VAL A 52 7.64 17.70 -11.92
C VAL A 52 8.88 18.60 -11.88
N LEU A 53 9.64 18.72 -12.98
CA LEU A 53 10.79 19.63 -13.06
C LEU A 53 10.41 21.10 -12.85
N ALA A 54 9.18 21.49 -13.19
CA ALA A 54 8.71 22.86 -13.03
C ALA A 54 8.42 23.25 -11.56
N SER A 55 8.07 22.28 -10.71
CA SER A 55 7.46 22.59 -9.39
C SER A 55 8.05 21.82 -8.20
N PHE A 56 8.86 20.78 -8.44
CA PHE A 56 9.44 19.93 -7.41
C PHE A 56 10.97 19.90 -7.53
N PRO A 57 11.73 20.03 -6.42
CA PRO A 57 13.19 20.03 -6.44
C PRO A 57 13.75 18.62 -6.78
N THR A 58 14.00 18.41 -8.08
CA THR A 58 14.57 17.20 -8.69
C THR A 58 15.41 17.62 -9.91
N ASN A 59 16.06 16.67 -10.58
CA ASN A 59 16.80 16.93 -11.82
C ASN A 59 16.39 15.97 -12.95
N SER A 60 16.78 16.29 -14.18
CA SER A 60 16.40 15.53 -15.37
C SER A 60 16.92 14.07 -15.35
N LEU A 61 18.09 13.84 -14.75
CA LEU A 61 18.67 12.50 -14.62
C LEU A 61 17.84 11.62 -13.68
N GLU A 62 17.48 12.13 -12.49
CA GLU A 62 16.54 11.48 -11.58
C GLU A 62 15.21 11.21 -12.28
N MET A 63 14.67 12.20 -13.00
CA MET A 63 13.35 12.10 -13.62
C MET A 63 13.27 11.04 -14.73
N ASN A 64 14.35 10.79 -15.47
CA ASN A 64 14.38 9.67 -16.43
C ASN A 64 14.24 8.32 -15.71
N ALA A 65 14.93 8.13 -14.58
CA ALA A 65 14.80 6.91 -13.78
C ALA A 65 13.41 6.81 -13.13
N VAL A 66 12.90 7.91 -12.58
CA VAL A 66 11.55 7.98 -11.96
C VAL A 66 10.47 7.65 -12.99
N ALA A 67 10.50 8.24 -14.18
CA ALA A 67 9.50 7.99 -15.21
C ALA A 67 9.45 6.51 -15.62
N ASN A 68 10.61 5.85 -15.74
CA ASN A 68 10.70 4.41 -15.98
C ASN A 68 10.12 3.57 -14.84
N ILE A 69 10.24 4.02 -13.58
CA ILE A 69 9.70 3.29 -12.43
C ILE A 69 8.18 3.44 -12.33
N PHE A 70 7.66 4.60 -12.73
CA PHE A 70 6.22 4.86 -12.75
C PHE A 70 5.53 4.09 -13.87
N ASP A 71 6.11 4.08 -15.08
CA ASP A 71 5.60 3.33 -16.23
C ASP A 71 5.95 1.83 -16.09
N LEU A 72 5.12 1.11 -15.33
CA LEU A 72 5.37 -0.27 -14.90
C LEU A 72 5.29 -1.23 -16.09
N ASN A 73 4.33 -1.00 -16.99
CA ASN A 73 4.10 -1.86 -18.15
C ASN A 73 4.99 -1.49 -19.36
N ASN A 74 5.73 -0.37 -19.30
CA ASN A 74 6.58 0.19 -20.35
C ASN A 74 5.84 0.52 -21.65
N ASP A 75 4.59 0.96 -21.56
CA ASP A 75 3.80 1.39 -22.72
C ASP A 75 4.09 2.84 -23.15
N GLY A 76 4.93 3.55 -22.40
CA GLY A 76 5.32 4.94 -22.65
C GLY A 76 4.43 5.97 -21.95
N PHE A 77 3.38 5.51 -21.27
CA PHE A 77 2.44 6.30 -20.50
C PHE A 77 2.45 5.85 -19.03
N ILE A 78 1.90 6.70 -18.18
CA ILE A 78 1.70 6.45 -16.77
C ILE A 78 0.21 6.60 -16.54
N ASP A 79 -0.48 5.49 -16.33
CA ASP A 79 -1.89 5.55 -15.96
C ASP A 79 -2.06 5.92 -14.47
N TYR A 80 -3.30 6.18 -14.06
CA TYR A 80 -3.58 6.55 -12.67
C TYR A 80 -3.22 5.43 -11.68
N TYR A 81 -3.35 4.17 -12.09
CA TYR A 81 -3.04 3.03 -11.26
C TYR A 81 -1.53 2.93 -10.99
N GLU A 82 -0.73 3.05 -12.04
CA GLU A 82 0.73 3.09 -12.00
C GLU A 82 1.23 4.24 -11.12
N PHE A 83 0.67 5.44 -11.31
CA PHE A 83 0.99 6.62 -10.51
C PHE A 83 0.75 6.41 -9.01
N VAL A 84 -0.42 5.86 -8.66
CA VAL A 84 -0.77 5.58 -7.26
C VAL A 84 0.06 4.45 -6.68
N SER A 85 0.33 3.40 -7.45
CA SER A 85 1.09 2.22 -6.98
C SER A 85 2.55 2.57 -6.73
N ALA A 86 3.16 3.39 -7.59
CA ALA A 86 4.51 3.89 -7.40
C ALA A 86 4.64 4.76 -6.14
N LEU A 87 3.66 5.62 -5.85
CA LEU A 87 3.64 6.50 -4.67
C LEU A 87 3.20 5.79 -3.38
N HIS A 88 2.26 4.88 -3.47
CA HIS A 88 1.74 4.11 -2.35
C HIS A 88 1.78 2.62 -2.68
N PRO A 89 2.95 1.98 -2.51
CA PRO A 89 3.07 0.55 -2.79
C PRO A 89 2.13 -0.32 -1.94
N SER A 90 1.65 0.16 -0.78
CA SER A 90 0.63 -0.55 0.01
C SER A 90 -0.78 -0.49 -0.59
N ARG A 91 -1.00 0.27 -1.67
CA ARG A 91 -2.27 0.38 -2.37
C ARG A 91 -2.35 -0.50 -3.61
N ASP A 92 -1.21 -1.02 -4.06
CA ASP A 92 -1.08 -2.02 -5.13
C ASP A 92 -1.98 -3.24 -4.81
N PRO A 93 -3.02 -3.52 -5.60
CA PRO A 93 -3.87 -4.70 -5.52
C PRO A 93 -3.11 -6.02 -5.55
N TYR A 94 -1.99 -6.11 -6.27
CA TYR A 94 -1.16 -7.30 -6.26
C TYR A 94 -0.52 -7.50 -4.89
N ARG A 95 0.02 -6.44 -4.29
CA ARG A 95 0.48 -6.47 -2.89
C ARG A 95 -0.65 -6.70 -1.90
N LYS A 96 -1.86 -6.19 -2.13
CA LYS A 96 -3.02 -6.49 -1.28
C LYS A 96 -3.42 -7.96 -1.35
N ALA A 97 -3.29 -8.60 -2.51
CA ALA A 97 -3.54 -10.02 -2.65
C ALA A 97 -2.47 -10.83 -1.91
N LEU A 98 -1.19 -10.51 -2.10
CA LEU A 98 -0.08 -11.13 -1.34
C LEU A 98 -0.23 -10.93 0.17
N ASP A 99 -0.58 -9.71 0.61
CA ASP A 99 -0.86 -9.42 2.01
C ASP A 99 -2.06 -10.24 2.51
N ALA A 100 -3.11 -10.41 1.70
CA ALA A 100 -4.29 -11.20 2.09
C ALA A 100 -3.96 -12.69 2.24
N ASP A 101 -3.15 -13.25 1.35
CA ASP A 101 -2.70 -14.64 1.43
C ASP A 101 -1.81 -14.84 2.67
N GLN A 102 -0.84 -13.94 2.90
CA GLN A 102 -0.01 -13.97 4.10
C GLN A 102 -0.83 -13.80 5.38
N ILE A 103 -1.85 -12.93 5.38
CA ILE A 103 -2.77 -12.80 6.51
C ILE A 103 -3.52 -14.11 6.74
N ASN A 104 -4.07 -14.70 5.69
CA ASN A 104 -4.84 -15.94 5.78
C ASN A 104 -4.02 -17.10 6.35
N GLU A 105 -2.79 -17.28 5.86
CA GLU A 105 -1.86 -18.31 6.34
C GLU A 105 -1.54 -18.12 7.82
N GLU A 106 -1.17 -16.89 8.22
CA GLU A 106 -0.77 -16.61 9.60
C GLU A 106 -1.96 -16.61 10.58
N VAL A 107 -3.15 -16.15 10.15
CA VAL A 107 -4.39 -16.31 10.92
C VAL A 107 -4.68 -17.79 11.15
N SER A 108 -4.65 -18.60 10.08
CA SER A 108 -4.91 -20.04 10.16
C SER A 108 -3.91 -20.72 11.08
N ARG A 109 -2.62 -20.39 10.97
CA ARG A 109 -1.56 -20.91 11.81
C ARG A 109 -1.80 -20.60 13.29
N GLN A 110 -2.09 -19.35 13.64
CA GLN A 110 -2.33 -18.98 15.03
C GLN A 110 -3.59 -19.64 15.58
N VAL A 111 -4.70 -19.60 14.85
CA VAL A 111 -5.99 -20.18 15.27
C VAL A 111 -5.92 -21.71 15.42
N SER A 112 -5.10 -22.38 14.61
CA SER A 112 -4.90 -23.84 14.69
C SER A 112 -4.41 -24.35 16.06
N GLN A 113 -3.80 -23.45 16.86
CA GLN A 113 -3.33 -23.75 18.22
C GLN A 113 -4.47 -23.88 19.25
N CYS A 114 -5.71 -23.58 18.87
CA CYS A 114 -6.88 -23.78 19.71
C CYS A 114 -7.10 -25.27 20.02
N ASN A 115 -7.23 -25.59 21.30
CA ASN A 115 -7.48 -26.93 21.82
C ASN A 115 -8.90 -27.12 22.40
N CYS A 116 -9.81 -26.16 22.19
CA CYS A 116 -11.20 -26.29 22.61
C CYS A 116 -11.90 -27.50 21.95
N PRO A 117 -12.80 -28.23 22.65
CA PRO A 117 -13.61 -29.28 22.03
C PRO A 117 -14.39 -28.79 20.81
N LYS A 118 -15.00 -27.60 20.92
CA LYS A 118 -15.46 -26.79 19.79
C LYS A 118 -14.36 -25.78 19.46
N ARG A 119 -13.54 -26.07 18.44
CA ARG A 119 -12.42 -25.20 18.04
C ARG A 119 -12.89 -23.78 17.74
N PHE A 120 -12.13 -22.78 18.20
CA PHE A 120 -12.35 -21.37 17.89
C PHE A 120 -12.26 -21.16 16.37
N GLN A 121 -13.38 -20.76 15.76
CA GLN A 121 -13.48 -20.62 14.30
C GLN A 121 -13.09 -19.20 13.87
N VAL A 122 -12.42 -19.09 12.73
CA VAL A 122 -12.18 -17.82 12.05
C VAL A 122 -12.52 -17.98 10.58
N GLU A 123 -13.30 -17.04 10.04
CA GLU A 123 -13.76 -17.07 8.65
C GLU A 123 -13.35 -15.77 7.95
N GLN A 124 -12.70 -15.87 6.80
CA GLN A 124 -12.43 -14.72 5.94
C GLN A 124 -13.67 -14.39 5.12
N ILE A 125 -14.18 -13.16 5.27
CA ILE A 125 -15.35 -12.67 4.53
C ILE A 125 -14.92 -11.85 3.31
N SER A 126 -13.82 -11.11 3.42
CA SER A 126 -13.15 -10.42 2.31
C SER A 126 -11.67 -10.25 2.62
N ALA A 127 -10.87 -9.78 1.64
CA ALA A 127 -9.41 -9.66 1.74
C ALA A 127 -8.90 -9.13 3.09
N ASN A 128 -9.57 -8.13 3.67
CA ASN A 128 -9.21 -7.53 4.96
C ASN A 128 -10.29 -7.68 6.06
N ARG A 129 -11.34 -8.50 5.89
CA ARG A 129 -12.42 -8.64 6.88
C ARG A 129 -12.60 -10.08 7.30
N TYR A 130 -12.63 -10.30 8.61
CA TYR A 130 -12.70 -11.61 9.24
C TYR A 130 -13.79 -11.64 10.31
N ARG A 131 -14.36 -12.81 10.49
CA ARG A 131 -15.25 -13.15 11.59
C ARG A 131 -14.50 -14.04 12.57
N PHE A 132 -14.62 -13.75 13.87
CA PHE A 132 -13.89 -14.47 14.92
C PHE A 132 -14.86 -15.08 15.93
N GLY A 133 -14.70 -16.38 16.17
CA GLY A 133 -15.56 -17.17 17.05
C GLY A 133 -17.02 -17.14 16.62
N ASP A 134 -17.92 -17.17 17.60
CA ASP A 134 -19.37 -17.10 17.37
C ASP A 134 -19.88 -15.64 17.20
N SER A 135 -18.98 -14.65 17.09
CA SER A 135 -19.35 -13.24 16.95
C SER A 135 -19.94 -12.92 15.59
N GLN A 136 -20.99 -12.09 15.57
CA GLN A 136 -21.50 -11.50 14.34
C GLN A 136 -20.70 -10.30 13.83
N GLN A 137 -19.76 -9.79 14.63
CA GLN A 137 -18.98 -8.61 14.28
C GLN A 137 -17.85 -8.96 13.30
N LEU A 138 -17.88 -8.31 12.14
CA LEU A 138 -16.75 -8.32 11.20
C LEU A 138 -15.64 -7.40 11.69
N ARG A 139 -14.43 -7.93 11.78
CA ARG A 139 -13.24 -7.18 12.17
C ARG A 139 -12.31 -7.02 11.00
N MET A 140 -11.72 -5.83 10.88
CA MET A 140 -10.66 -5.61 9.90
C MET A 140 -9.35 -6.22 10.39
N VAL A 141 -8.62 -6.89 9.50
CA VAL A 141 -7.30 -7.46 9.78
C VAL A 141 -6.29 -6.91 8.78
N ARG A 142 -5.07 -6.63 9.24
CA ARG A 142 -3.96 -6.15 8.41
C ARG A 142 -2.62 -6.65 8.94
N ILE A 143 -1.59 -6.64 8.10
CA ILE A 143 -0.20 -6.73 8.53
C ILE A 143 0.36 -5.31 8.70
N LEU A 144 1.09 -5.08 9.79
CA LEU A 144 1.89 -3.88 9.99
C LEU A 144 3.25 -4.29 10.56
N ARG A 145 4.33 -4.02 9.83
CA ARG A 145 5.71 -4.39 10.23
C ARG A 145 5.81 -5.87 10.64
N SER A 146 5.26 -6.75 9.80
CA SER A 146 5.21 -8.21 10.02
C SER A 146 4.33 -8.67 11.19
N THR A 147 3.59 -7.78 11.85
CA THR A 147 2.62 -8.14 12.91
C THR A 147 1.21 -8.15 12.35
N LEU A 148 0.45 -9.25 12.59
CA LEU A 148 -0.98 -9.27 12.32
C LEU A 148 -1.75 -8.47 13.36
N MET A 149 -2.60 -7.57 12.87
CA MET A 149 -3.37 -6.64 13.69
C MET A 149 -4.86 -6.79 13.39
N VAL A 150 -5.66 -6.98 14.44
CA VAL A 150 -7.12 -7.02 14.42
C VAL A 150 -7.67 -5.67 14.90
N ARG A 151 -8.68 -5.14 14.21
CA ARG A 151 -9.38 -3.92 14.62
C ARG A 151 -10.31 -4.20 15.80
N VAL A 152 -10.11 -3.49 16.91
CA VAL A 152 -10.94 -3.59 18.12
C VAL A 152 -11.28 -2.18 18.59
N GLY A 153 -12.58 -1.82 18.55
CA GLY A 153 -13.04 -0.46 18.83
C GLY A 153 -12.39 0.58 17.91
N GLY A 154 -11.85 1.65 18.48
CA GLY A 154 -11.10 2.69 17.76
C GLY A 154 -9.64 2.34 17.44
N GLY A 155 -9.13 1.22 17.95
CA GLY A 155 -7.72 0.84 17.92
C GLY A 155 -7.40 -0.40 17.10
N TRP A 156 -6.12 -0.80 17.14
CA TRP A 156 -5.60 -2.04 16.56
C TRP A 156 -4.91 -2.84 17.67
N THR A 157 -5.17 -4.15 17.71
CA THR A 157 -4.60 -5.10 18.68
C THR A 157 -3.91 -6.22 17.91
N ALA A 158 -2.79 -6.75 18.39
CA ALA A 158 -2.13 -7.87 17.73
C ALA A 158 -3.01 -9.14 17.76
N LEU A 159 -2.93 -10.00 16.74
CA LEU A 159 -3.81 -11.16 16.64
C LEU A 159 -3.64 -12.13 17.82
N ASP A 160 -2.41 -12.37 18.26
CA ASP A 160 -2.09 -13.20 19.41
C ASP A 160 -2.73 -12.66 20.70
N GLU A 161 -2.59 -11.36 20.97
CA GLU A 161 -3.27 -10.69 22.09
C GLU A 161 -4.79 -10.74 21.98
N PHE A 162 -5.33 -10.65 20.76
CA PHE A 162 -6.75 -10.78 20.51
C PHE A 162 -7.23 -12.21 20.82
N LEU A 163 -6.48 -13.23 20.40
CA LEU A 163 -6.83 -14.63 20.63
C LEU A 163 -6.77 -14.98 22.12
N VAL A 164 -5.78 -14.49 22.89
CA VAL A 164 -5.74 -14.65 24.36
C VAL A 164 -7.01 -14.14 25.05
N LYS A 165 -7.66 -13.11 24.49
CA LYS A 165 -8.89 -12.53 25.07
C LYS A 165 -10.18 -13.19 24.59
N ASN A 166 -10.16 -13.99 23.52
CA ASN A 166 -11.36 -14.43 22.81
C ASN A 166 -11.43 -15.95 22.56
N ASP A 167 -10.29 -16.65 22.45
CA ASP A 167 -10.22 -18.10 22.34
C ASP A 167 -10.26 -18.70 23.76
N PRO A 168 -11.29 -19.49 24.14
CA PRO A 168 -11.48 -19.93 25.53
C PRO A 168 -10.35 -20.78 26.14
N CYS A 169 -9.47 -21.34 25.31
CA CYS A 169 -8.37 -22.20 25.76
C CYS A 169 -7.00 -21.49 25.80
N ARG A 170 -6.97 -20.17 25.63
CA ARG A 170 -5.78 -19.33 25.77
C ARG A 170 -5.92 -18.40 26.97
#